data_AF-A0A520K7V3-F1
#
_entry.id   AF-A0A520K7V3-F1
#
_cell.length_a   1.000
_cell.length_b   1.000
_cell.length_c   1.000
_cell.angle_alpha   90.00
_cell.angle_beta   90.00
_cell.angle_gamma   90.00
#
_symmetry.space_group_name_H-M   'P 1'
#
loop_
_entity.id
_entity.type
_entity.pdbx_description
1 polymer ?
#
loop_
_entity_poly.entity_id
_entity_poly.type
_entity_poly.pdbx_seq_one_letter_code
_entity_poly.pdbx_strand_id
1 'polypeptide(L)'
;MIAIVRTSSGAGTSMSILWHSDILMCHVRKDVGMNFVHASDFHLGYVQYNLKERFKDFAYAFDQVADYTIHSDAEFLLIAGDLFHKRNINAPTYMQAFNILSKLKDQGIPVYVIEGNHDLAYHRDVNSWLQILGAQGLLRLIRIKGREDCGVKLMGDFVDHCETRSTHSTQSTHTTRIFGVRYLGSQTRSTIPEIAEEIAAINDRCGTPDYTILMMHFGMEGVISTSDIGELSYNSLLPLRDVVDYLALGHYHIQYERDGWIFNGGSCEMISISEHNKPKGFYHVVDGKATFRSVKSRPVERFGIDVSGILSLQDLYSSIRSVVEGVPASRGGRAEDGVDSGVDSGAEPLVDISLHGDLLFPRTDVSVEKIRGIVSEHLNPLWVNVKILNTMEPASVDDRSDVSRPEIERSVIEEMVRGTQHRTHLNDVVDTVIEAKQLAVTGTDPQIILERLQGSFDVVSGGNREQAGQTDLPFGRGGADRTGDADVD
;
A
#
# COMPACT_ATOMS: atom_id res chain seq x y z
N MET A 1 -5.22 51.18 -29.18
CA MET A 1 -5.86 52.35 -29.85
C MET A 1 -6.77 53.02 -28.84
N ILE A 2 -6.54 54.29 -28.49
CA ILE A 2 -7.39 55.05 -27.56
C ILE A 2 -8.33 55.92 -28.39
N ALA A 3 -9.64 55.72 -28.26
CA ALA A 3 -10.65 56.61 -28.82
C ALA A 3 -11.17 57.54 -27.70
N ILE A 4 -10.99 58.85 -27.86
CA ILE A 4 -11.49 59.87 -26.93
C ILE A 4 -12.73 60.51 -27.58
N VAL A 5 -13.90 60.30 -26.99
CA VAL A 5 -15.12 61.02 -27.36
C VAL A 5 -15.38 62.10 -26.30
N ARG A 6 -15.40 63.37 -26.74
CA ARG A 6 -15.82 64.52 -25.91
C ARG A 6 -17.25 64.90 -26.29
N THR A 7 -18.14 64.97 -25.32
CA THR A 7 -19.40 65.70 -25.43
C THR A 7 -19.45 66.79 -24.37
N SER A 8 -19.87 67.99 -24.78
CA SER A 8 -19.90 69.20 -23.96
C SER A 8 -21.33 69.58 -23.60
N SER A 9 -21.65 69.61 -22.31
CA SER A 9 -22.70 70.47 -21.76
C SER A 9 -22.25 70.99 -20.39
N GLY A 10 -22.59 72.24 -20.11
CA GLY A 10 -21.93 73.09 -19.13
C GLY A 10 -22.10 72.70 -17.67
N ALA A 11 -21.12 73.19 -16.88
CA ALA A 11 -20.97 73.14 -15.43
C ALA A 11 -20.50 71.80 -14.82
N GLY A 12 -19.20 71.73 -14.53
CA GLY A 12 -18.57 70.71 -13.69
C GLY A 12 -17.92 69.57 -14.49
N THR A 13 -16.61 69.66 -14.72
CA THR A 13 -15.83 68.56 -15.30
C THR A 13 -15.63 67.47 -14.25
N SER A 14 -16.50 66.46 -14.23
CA SER A 14 -16.26 65.20 -13.52
C SER A 14 -15.56 64.23 -14.47
N MET A 15 -14.35 63.81 -14.09
CA MET A 15 -13.56 62.82 -14.82
C MET A 15 -13.73 61.47 -14.11
N SER A 16 -14.74 60.70 -14.52
CA SER A 16 -14.91 59.32 -14.08
C SER A 16 -14.04 58.39 -14.93
N ILE A 17 -12.91 57.97 -14.37
CA ILE A 17 -12.12 56.86 -14.90
C ILE A 17 -12.82 55.58 -14.43
N LEU A 18 -13.51 54.90 -15.35
CA LEU A 18 -13.96 53.53 -15.14
C LEU A 18 -12.73 52.63 -15.18
N TRP A 19 -12.25 52.20 -14.01
CA TRP A 19 -11.26 51.13 -13.90
C TRP A 19 -11.95 49.80 -14.23
N HIS A 20 -11.84 49.36 -15.48
CA HIS A 20 -11.77 47.93 -15.76
C HIS A 20 -10.30 47.55 -15.70
N SER A 21 -9.87 47.06 -14.55
CA SER A 21 -8.54 46.53 -14.35
C SER A 21 -8.66 45.11 -13.83
N ASP A 22 -8.94 44.18 -14.74
CA ASP A 22 -8.32 42.85 -14.72
C ASP A 22 -6.84 43.05 -15.09
N ILE A 23 -6.08 43.64 -14.16
CA ILE A 23 -4.63 43.57 -14.19
C ILE A 23 -4.31 42.34 -13.36
N LEU A 24 -4.11 41.23 -14.06
CA LEU A 24 -3.40 40.06 -13.57
C LEU A 24 -2.15 40.58 -12.86
N MET A 25 -2.08 40.45 -11.53
CA MET A 25 -0.85 40.71 -10.81
C MET A 25 0.18 39.68 -11.26
N CYS A 26 0.97 40.07 -12.25
CA CYS A 26 2.13 39.33 -12.72
C CYS A 26 3.15 39.35 -11.58
N HIS A 27 3.10 38.32 -10.73
CA HIS A 27 4.16 38.06 -9.78
C HIS A 27 5.42 37.77 -10.61
N VAL A 28 6.39 38.68 -10.56
CA VAL A 28 7.74 38.43 -11.07
C VAL A 28 8.33 37.34 -10.18
N ARG A 29 8.16 36.07 -10.59
CA ARG A 29 8.74 34.92 -9.91
C ARG A 29 10.26 35.01 -9.97
N LYS A 30 10.93 34.61 -8.88
CA LYS A 30 12.39 34.41 -8.88
C LYS A 30 12.76 33.35 -9.92
N ASP A 31 13.97 33.44 -10.41
CA ASP A 31 14.61 32.73 -11.53
C ASP A 31 14.76 31.18 -11.34
N VAL A 32 13.70 30.50 -10.88
CA VAL A 32 13.66 29.06 -10.57
C VAL A 32 12.76 28.42 -11.61
N GLY A 33 13.21 27.51 -12.49
CA GLY A 33 12.38 27.00 -13.61
C GLY A 33 11.23 26.08 -13.19
N MET A 34 10.80 25.17 -14.08
CA MET A 34 9.55 24.38 -13.94
C MET A 34 9.37 23.85 -12.51
N ASN A 35 8.26 24.17 -11.86
CA ASN A 35 8.03 23.88 -10.43
C ASN A 35 6.65 23.26 -10.21
N PHE A 36 6.59 21.98 -9.82
CA PHE A 36 5.32 21.31 -9.55
C PHE A 36 5.38 20.29 -8.41
N VAL A 37 4.22 19.93 -7.90
CA VAL A 37 4.06 18.86 -6.90
C VAL A 37 3.36 17.66 -7.53
N HIS A 38 3.82 16.45 -7.22
CA HIS A 38 3.22 15.19 -7.62
C HIS A 38 2.89 14.34 -6.39
N ALA A 39 1.61 14.04 -6.20
CA ALA A 39 1.10 13.13 -5.18
C ALA A 39 0.08 12.14 -5.78
N SER A 40 -0.27 11.10 -5.02
CA SER A 40 -1.29 10.13 -5.40
C SER A 40 -1.91 9.47 -4.17
N ASP A 41 -2.95 8.67 -4.37
CA ASP A 41 -3.47 7.73 -3.37
C ASP A 41 -3.85 8.43 -2.04
N PHE A 42 -4.61 9.53 -2.14
CA PHE A 42 -5.13 10.24 -0.97
C PHE A 42 -6.24 9.48 -0.26
N HIS A 43 -7.00 8.65 -0.98
CA HIS A 43 -8.06 7.79 -0.42
C HIS A 43 -9.03 8.55 0.51
N LEU A 44 -9.48 9.73 0.07
CA LEU A 44 -10.48 10.50 0.83
C LEU A 44 -11.74 9.67 1.07
N GLY A 45 -12.27 9.80 2.28
CA GLY A 45 -13.43 9.03 2.72
C GLY A 45 -13.12 7.67 3.33
N TYR A 46 -11.86 7.27 3.45
CA TYR A 46 -11.53 6.01 4.12
C TYR A 46 -11.72 6.10 5.64
N VAL A 47 -12.65 5.32 6.16
CA VAL A 47 -12.88 5.16 7.60
C VAL A 47 -12.14 3.92 8.10
N GLN A 48 -10.81 3.98 8.09
CA GLN A 48 -9.96 2.85 8.51
C GLN A 48 -10.29 2.44 9.96
N TYR A 49 -10.45 1.14 10.19
CA TYR A 49 -10.87 0.56 11.48
C TYR A 49 -12.20 1.09 12.04
N ASN A 50 -13.04 1.69 11.19
CA ASN A 50 -14.29 2.34 11.57
C ASN A 50 -14.12 3.52 12.55
N LEU A 51 -12.96 4.20 12.50
CA LEU A 51 -12.62 5.34 13.34
C LEU A 51 -12.82 6.65 12.58
N LYS A 52 -13.49 7.62 13.21
CA LYS A 52 -13.77 8.94 12.61
C LYS A 52 -12.50 9.77 12.48
N GLU A 53 -11.55 9.56 13.38
CA GLU A 53 -10.23 10.18 13.40
C GLU A 53 -9.45 9.77 12.16
N ARG A 54 -9.48 8.48 11.79
CA ARG A 54 -8.85 7.99 10.56
C ARG A 54 -9.46 8.61 9.31
N PHE A 55 -10.78 8.79 9.27
CA PHE A 55 -11.44 9.54 8.18
C PHE A 55 -10.92 10.98 8.03
N LYS A 56 -10.56 11.64 9.14
CA LYS A 56 -9.97 12.98 9.11
C LYS A 56 -8.50 12.95 8.69
N ASP A 57 -7.74 11.94 9.10
CA ASP A 57 -6.30 11.84 8.78
C ASP A 57 -6.03 11.86 7.28
N PHE A 58 -6.84 11.14 6.47
CA PHE A 58 -6.70 11.18 5.01
C PHE A 58 -6.90 12.58 4.43
N ALA A 59 -7.84 13.35 4.98
CA ALA A 59 -8.03 14.74 4.58
C ALA A 59 -6.92 15.66 5.10
N TYR A 60 -6.41 15.44 6.31
CA TYR A 60 -5.25 16.20 6.83
C TYR A 60 -3.99 15.94 6.02
N ALA A 61 -3.79 14.71 5.55
CA ALA A 61 -2.69 14.39 4.65
C ALA A 61 -2.82 15.15 3.32
N PHE A 62 -4.01 15.19 2.72
CA PHE A 62 -4.23 15.96 1.50
C PHE A 62 -4.09 17.48 1.73
N ASP A 63 -4.62 18.01 2.83
CA ASP A 63 -4.50 19.43 3.17
C ASP A 63 -3.03 19.84 3.41
N GLN A 64 -2.20 18.97 4.00
CA GLN A 64 -0.76 19.21 4.12
C GLN A 64 -0.05 19.31 2.76
N VAL A 65 -0.42 18.45 1.80
CA VAL A 65 0.12 18.54 0.43
C VAL A 65 -0.35 19.82 -0.26
N ALA A 66 -1.64 20.18 -0.10
CA ALA A 66 -2.19 21.40 -0.66
C ALA A 66 -1.50 22.65 -0.07
N ASP A 67 -1.32 22.70 1.25
CA ASP A 67 -0.55 23.75 1.91
C ASP A 67 0.88 23.83 1.40
N TYR A 68 1.59 22.70 1.35
CA TYR A 68 2.95 22.70 0.84
C TYR A 68 3.00 23.22 -0.60
N THR A 69 2.07 22.79 -1.45
CA THR A 69 1.98 23.22 -2.86
C THR A 69 1.84 24.75 -2.94
N ILE A 70 1.00 25.35 -2.09
CA ILE A 70 0.81 26.80 -2.02
C ILE A 70 2.09 27.50 -1.54
N HIS A 71 2.71 27.02 -0.47
CA HIS A 71 3.88 27.67 0.14
C HIS A 71 5.18 27.46 -0.65
N SER A 72 5.24 26.48 -1.55
CA SER A 72 6.41 26.19 -2.38
C SER A 72 6.39 26.88 -3.75
N ASP A 73 5.44 27.81 -3.97
CA ASP A 73 5.22 28.52 -5.23
C ASP A 73 5.06 27.58 -6.44
N ALA A 74 4.55 26.35 -6.22
CA ALA A 74 4.34 25.38 -7.27
C ALA A 74 3.33 25.91 -8.31
N GLU A 75 3.62 25.68 -9.58
CA GLU A 75 2.79 26.08 -10.71
C GLU A 75 1.52 25.24 -10.83
N PHE A 76 1.58 23.98 -10.42
CA PHE A 76 0.46 23.05 -10.43
C PHE A 76 0.68 21.86 -9.50
N LEU A 77 -0.42 21.19 -9.16
CA LEU A 77 -0.44 19.91 -8.45
C LEU A 77 -0.88 18.80 -9.40
N LEU A 78 -0.11 17.72 -9.45
CA LEU A 78 -0.46 16.47 -10.12
C LEU A 78 -0.99 15.47 -9.09
N ILE A 79 -2.13 14.85 -9.41
CA ILE A 79 -2.72 13.75 -8.64
C ILE A 79 -2.77 12.50 -9.54
N ALA A 80 -1.85 11.56 -9.35
CA ALA A 80 -1.72 10.36 -10.16
C ALA A 80 -2.72 9.25 -9.77
N GLY A 81 -3.96 9.61 -9.47
CA GLY A 81 -5.07 8.70 -9.16
C GLY A 81 -5.31 8.43 -7.68
N ASP A 82 -6.43 7.75 -7.43
CA ASP A 82 -7.00 7.38 -6.14
C ASP A 82 -7.15 8.57 -5.17
N LEU A 83 -7.78 9.64 -5.66
CA LEU A 83 -8.19 10.75 -4.79
C LEU A 83 -9.22 10.27 -3.76
N PHE A 84 -10.14 9.39 -4.15
CA PHE A 84 -11.18 8.84 -3.29
C PHE A 84 -10.94 7.36 -2.98
N HIS A 85 -11.27 6.95 -1.76
CA HIS A 85 -11.19 5.54 -1.37
C HIS A 85 -12.29 4.67 -1.96
N LYS A 86 -13.40 5.26 -2.41
CA LYS A 86 -14.52 4.53 -3.00
C LYS A 86 -15.06 5.28 -4.20
N ARG A 87 -15.52 4.50 -5.18
CA ARG A 87 -16.19 4.99 -6.40
C ARG A 87 -17.43 5.81 -6.12
N ASN A 88 -18.14 5.49 -5.04
CA ASN A 88 -19.26 6.27 -4.54
C ASN A 88 -18.90 6.87 -3.19
N ILE A 89 -18.98 8.19 -3.07
CA ILE A 89 -18.61 8.95 -1.88
C ILE A 89 -19.85 9.54 -1.23
N ASN A 90 -19.75 9.85 0.06
CA ASN A 90 -20.80 10.54 0.80
C ASN A 90 -20.53 12.06 0.86
N ALA A 91 -21.51 12.84 1.33
CA ALA A 91 -21.40 14.29 1.42
C ALA A 91 -20.18 14.76 2.24
N PRO A 92 -19.86 14.17 3.42
CA PRO A 92 -18.62 14.50 4.14
C PRO A 92 -17.34 14.32 3.33
N THR A 93 -17.18 13.21 2.62
CA THR A 93 -16.00 12.97 1.76
C THR A 93 -15.92 13.98 0.63
N TYR A 94 -17.05 14.29 -0.01
CA TYR A 94 -17.11 15.33 -1.02
C TYR A 94 -16.70 16.69 -0.45
N MET A 95 -17.17 17.05 0.74
CA MET A 95 -16.82 18.32 1.40
C MET A 95 -15.31 18.42 1.72
N GLN A 96 -14.66 17.31 2.10
CA GLN A 96 -13.20 17.28 2.28
C GLN A 96 -12.49 17.67 0.98
N ALA A 97 -12.81 16.99 -0.12
CA ALA A 97 -12.23 17.28 -1.43
C ALA A 97 -12.53 18.71 -1.89
N PHE A 98 -13.79 19.14 -1.80
CA PHE A 98 -14.24 20.47 -2.19
C PHE A 98 -13.48 21.58 -1.46
N ASN A 99 -13.36 21.48 -0.13
CA ASN A 99 -12.70 22.52 0.67
C ASN A 99 -11.20 22.61 0.33
N ILE A 100 -10.50 21.47 0.26
CA ILE A 100 -9.06 21.44 0.01
C ILE A 100 -8.74 21.87 -1.41
N LEU A 101 -9.51 21.42 -2.41
CA LEU A 101 -9.33 21.86 -3.80
C LEU A 101 -9.71 23.34 -4.00
N SER A 102 -10.73 23.84 -3.29
CA SER A 102 -11.09 25.25 -3.35
C SER A 102 -9.94 26.14 -2.86
N LYS A 103 -9.25 25.72 -1.80
CA LYS A 103 -8.06 26.42 -1.29
C LYS A 103 -6.97 26.57 -2.35
N LEU A 104 -6.68 25.51 -3.13
CA LEU A 104 -5.73 25.56 -4.25
C LEU A 104 -6.23 26.46 -5.39
N LYS A 105 -7.51 26.33 -5.74
CA LYS A 105 -8.17 27.15 -6.77
C LYS A 105 -8.15 28.64 -6.42
N ASP A 106 -8.41 28.99 -5.17
CA ASP A 106 -8.42 30.38 -4.68
C ASP A 106 -7.02 31.01 -4.74
N GLN A 107 -5.96 30.20 -4.67
CA GLN A 107 -4.57 30.62 -4.91
C GLN A 107 -4.17 30.56 -6.39
N GLY A 108 -5.08 30.21 -7.29
CA GLY A 108 -4.81 30.11 -8.72
C GLY A 108 -3.92 28.94 -9.12
N ILE A 109 -3.77 27.92 -8.27
CA ILE A 109 -2.94 26.74 -8.54
C ILE A 109 -3.82 25.66 -9.20
N PRO A 110 -3.63 25.36 -10.50
CA PRO A 110 -4.35 24.29 -11.16
C PRO A 110 -3.95 22.91 -10.62
N VAL A 111 -4.95 22.04 -10.53
CA VAL A 111 -4.79 20.64 -10.14
C VAL A 111 -5.09 19.76 -11.35
N TYR A 112 -4.14 18.96 -11.80
CA TYR A 112 -4.32 17.98 -12.87
C TYR A 112 -4.40 16.57 -12.27
N VAL A 113 -5.39 15.79 -12.70
CA VAL A 113 -5.67 14.47 -12.10
C VAL A 113 -5.98 13.43 -13.17
N ILE A 114 -5.66 12.18 -12.88
CA ILE A 114 -6.15 10.99 -13.59
C ILE A 114 -7.01 10.12 -12.66
N GLU A 115 -7.86 9.26 -13.22
CA GLU A 115 -8.63 8.31 -12.42
C GLU A 115 -7.78 7.10 -12.03
N GLY A 116 -7.65 6.84 -10.72
CA GLY A 116 -7.13 5.55 -10.20
C GLY A 116 -8.20 4.46 -10.21
N ASN A 117 -7.90 3.26 -9.67
CA ASN A 117 -8.86 2.16 -9.66
C ASN A 117 -10.07 2.39 -8.74
N HIS A 118 -9.95 3.28 -7.75
CA HIS A 118 -11.03 3.65 -6.83
C HIS A 118 -11.86 4.85 -7.33
N ASP A 119 -11.31 5.69 -8.19
CA ASP A 119 -12.01 6.89 -8.68
C ASP A 119 -12.99 6.63 -9.85
N LEU A 120 -12.83 5.48 -10.53
CA LEU A 120 -13.63 5.14 -11.70
C LEU A 120 -15.13 5.05 -11.36
N ALA A 121 -15.96 5.73 -12.15
CA ALA A 121 -17.42 5.60 -12.08
C ALA A 121 -17.87 4.12 -12.16
N TYR A 122 -18.99 3.79 -11.54
CA TYR A 122 -19.64 2.51 -11.84
C TYR A 122 -20.16 2.55 -13.28
N HIS A 123 -20.26 1.38 -13.92
CA HIS A 123 -20.74 1.29 -15.31
C HIS A 123 -22.14 1.86 -15.54
N ARG A 124 -22.94 2.02 -14.47
CA ARG A 124 -24.29 2.61 -14.50
C ARG A 124 -24.29 4.12 -14.34
N ASP A 125 -23.20 4.69 -13.82
CA ASP A 125 -23.07 6.12 -13.58
C ASP A 125 -22.42 6.74 -14.82
N VAL A 126 -23.00 7.84 -15.30
CA VAL A 126 -22.49 8.54 -16.50
C VAL A 126 -21.21 9.30 -16.18
N ASN A 127 -21.09 9.82 -14.95
CA ASN A 127 -19.98 10.67 -14.53
C ASN A 127 -19.32 10.16 -13.24
N SER A 128 -17.99 10.26 -13.16
CA SER A 128 -17.24 10.06 -11.92
C SER A 128 -17.25 11.31 -11.04
N TRP A 129 -16.91 11.15 -9.75
CA TRP A 129 -16.80 12.29 -8.84
C TRP A 129 -15.72 13.29 -9.27
N LEU A 130 -14.64 12.81 -9.91
CA LEU A 130 -13.61 13.69 -10.49
C LEU A 130 -14.18 14.54 -11.64
N GLN A 131 -15.09 14.00 -12.45
CA GLN A 131 -15.75 14.80 -13.50
C GLN A 131 -16.65 15.89 -12.91
N ILE A 132 -17.33 15.61 -11.79
CA ILE A 132 -18.16 16.60 -11.09
C ILE A 132 -17.29 17.74 -10.53
N LEU A 133 -16.19 17.40 -9.85
CA LEU A 133 -15.23 18.39 -9.34
C LEU A 133 -14.59 19.19 -10.49
N GLY A 134 -14.31 18.53 -11.61
CA GLY A 134 -13.80 19.18 -12.82
C GLY A 134 -14.79 20.17 -13.43
N ALA A 135 -16.09 19.83 -13.47
CA ALA A 135 -17.14 20.73 -13.94
C ALA A 135 -17.30 21.98 -13.06
N GLN A 136 -16.87 21.92 -11.79
CA GLN A 136 -16.83 23.06 -10.88
C GLN A 136 -15.53 23.88 -10.97
N GLY A 137 -14.60 23.46 -11.84
CA GLY A 137 -13.30 24.10 -12.03
C GLY A 137 -12.38 23.96 -10.82
N LEU A 138 -12.57 22.93 -9.99
CA LEU A 138 -11.71 22.64 -8.84
C LEU A 138 -10.45 21.85 -9.23
N LEU A 139 -10.54 21.11 -10.35
CA LEU A 139 -9.45 20.34 -10.92
C LEU A 139 -9.66 20.18 -12.43
N ARG A 140 -8.65 19.70 -13.14
CA ARG A 140 -8.72 19.30 -14.53
C ARG A 140 -8.42 17.81 -14.65
N LEU A 141 -9.47 17.01 -14.86
CA LEU A 141 -9.35 15.59 -15.15
C LEU A 141 -8.81 15.39 -16.57
N ILE A 142 -7.67 14.72 -16.70
CA ILE A 142 -7.07 14.31 -17.98
C ILE A 142 -7.61 12.91 -18.32
N ARG A 143 -8.15 12.74 -19.53
CA ARG A 143 -8.84 11.52 -19.95
C ARG A 143 -8.22 10.89 -21.18
N ILE A 144 -8.31 9.56 -21.28
CA ILE A 144 -8.04 8.88 -22.54
C ILE A 144 -9.10 9.29 -23.56
N LYS A 145 -8.69 10.00 -24.60
CA LYS A 145 -9.55 10.55 -25.64
C LYS A 145 -8.74 10.73 -26.91
N GLY A 146 -9.34 10.46 -28.08
CA GLY A 146 -8.69 10.73 -29.36
C GLY A 146 -8.67 12.22 -29.72
N ARG A 147 -7.79 12.56 -30.66
CA ARG A 147 -7.69 13.88 -31.31
C ARG A 147 -7.42 13.68 -32.80
N GLU A 148 -8.42 14.02 -33.62
CA GLU A 148 -8.40 13.75 -35.06
C GLU A 148 -7.30 14.53 -35.80
N ASP A 149 -7.03 15.77 -35.39
CA ASP A 149 -5.99 16.65 -35.98
C ASP A 149 -4.57 16.07 -35.84
N CYS A 150 -4.32 15.34 -34.75
CA CYS A 150 -3.06 14.64 -34.49
C CYS A 150 -3.09 13.18 -34.97
N GLY A 151 -4.25 12.65 -35.37
CA GLY A 151 -4.42 11.25 -35.76
C GLY A 151 -4.31 10.25 -34.60
N VAL A 152 -4.52 10.71 -33.37
CA VAL A 152 -4.33 9.92 -32.13
C VAL A 152 -5.67 9.50 -31.53
N LYS A 153 -5.70 8.38 -30.80
CA LYS A 153 -6.90 7.76 -30.24
C LYS A 153 -6.97 7.81 -28.71
N LEU A 154 -5.82 7.84 -28.04
CA LEU A 154 -5.71 7.71 -26.59
C LEU A 154 -5.27 9.01 -25.93
N MET A 155 -4.22 9.65 -26.45
CA MET A 155 -3.48 10.73 -25.79
C MET A 155 -3.92 12.14 -26.19
N GLY A 156 -5.12 12.27 -26.75
CA GLY A 156 -5.66 13.50 -27.30
C GLY A 156 -6.18 14.52 -26.29
N ASP A 157 -6.40 14.13 -25.03
CA ASP A 157 -6.64 15.07 -23.91
C ASP A 157 -5.30 15.26 -23.18
N PHE A 158 -4.66 16.40 -23.41
CA PHE A 158 -3.41 16.78 -22.74
C PHE A 158 -3.45 18.26 -22.36
N VAL A 159 -2.51 18.68 -21.53
CA VAL A 159 -2.39 20.07 -21.10
C VAL A 159 -1.00 20.59 -21.43
N ASP A 160 -0.95 21.74 -22.10
CA ASP A 160 0.27 22.53 -22.22
C ASP A 160 0.24 23.61 -21.15
N HIS A 161 1.16 23.50 -20.19
CA HIS A 161 1.42 24.53 -19.20
C HIS A 161 2.58 25.39 -19.69
N CYS A 162 2.27 26.61 -20.15
CA CYS A 162 3.25 27.53 -20.69
C CYS A 162 3.58 28.61 -19.66
N GLU A 163 4.84 28.69 -19.25
CA GLU A 163 5.33 29.77 -18.40
C GLU A 163 6.22 30.69 -19.23
N THR A 164 5.89 31.98 -19.26
CA THR A 164 6.70 32.97 -19.98
C THR A 164 7.52 33.79 -19.01
N ARG A 165 8.83 33.74 -19.18
CA ARG A 165 9.79 34.45 -18.37
C ARG A 165 10.34 35.62 -19.15
N SER A 166 10.34 36.79 -18.54
CA SER A 166 10.98 37.98 -19.09
C SER A 166 12.12 38.39 -18.18
N THR A 167 13.34 38.27 -18.68
CA THR A 167 14.50 38.96 -18.11
C THR A 167 14.63 40.34 -18.77
N HIS A 168 15.47 41.21 -18.23
CA HIS A 168 15.66 42.60 -18.72
C HIS A 168 16.10 42.69 -20.21
N SER A 169 16.44 41.57 -20.87
CA SER A 169 16.87 41.54 -22.28
C SER A 169 16.26 40.42 -23.14
N THR A 170 15.64 39.38 -22.57
CA THR A 170 15.09 38.25 -23.34
C THR A 170 13.78 37.73 -22.73
N GLN A 171 12.86 37.29 -23.59
CA GLN A 171 11.63 36.60 -23.21
C GLN A 171 11.72 35.16 -23.72
N SER A 172 11.67 34.17 -22.83
CA SER A 172 11.58 32.75 -23.17
C SER A 172 10.28 32.18 -22.62
N THR A 173 9.62 31.36 -23.42
CA THR A 173 8.43 30.62 -22.99
C THR A 173 8.83 29.16 -22.86
N HIS A 174 8.70 28.60 -21.66
CA HIS A 174 8.87 27.19 -21.40
C HIS A 174 7.51 26.50 -21.40
N THR A 175 7.41 25.37 -22.11
CA THR A 175 6.19 24.58 -22.24
C THR A 175 6.39 23.22 -21.59
N THR A 176 5.61 22.95 -20.56
CA THR A 176 5.48 21.62 -19.96
C THR A 176 4.22 20.95 -20.47
N ARG A 177 4.34 19.81 -21.14
CA ARG A 177 3.20 19.05 -21.66
C ARG A 177 2.87 17.89 -20.72
N ILE A 178 1.60 17.83 -20.30
CA ILE A 178 1.12 16.88 -19.30
C ILE A 178 0.09 15.96 -19.95
N PHE A 179 0.41 14.66 -19.92
CA PHE A 179 -0.42 13.56 -20.35
C PHE A 179 -0.93 12.76 -19.15
N GLY A 180 -2.00 12.00 -19.35
CA GLY A 180 -2.59 11.21 -18.28
C GLY A 180 -3.35 10.00 -18.80
N VAL A 181 -3.12 8.85 -18.17
CA VAL A 181 -3.78 7.58 -18.47
C VAL A 181 -4.38 7.06 -17.17
N ARG A 182 -5.71 6.96 -17.13
CA ARG A 182 -6.43 6.34 -15.99
C ARG A 182 -5.99 4.90 -15.77
N TYR A 183 -6.33 4.32 -14.62
CA TYR A 183 -6.12 2.89 -14.37
C TYR A 183 -6.75 2.01 -15.46
N LEU A 184 -5.91 1.21 -16.14
CA LEU A 184 -6.30 0.29 -17.22
C LEU A 184 -6.27 -1.19 -16.81
N GLY A 185 -5.77 -1.51 -15.61
CA GLY A 185 -5.59 -2.88 -15.15
C GLY A 185 -4.71 -3.69 -16.11
N SER A 186 -5.18 -4.87 -16.52
CA SER A 186 -4.43 -5.78 -17.39
C SER A 186 -4.12 -5.25 -18.79
N GLN A 187 -4.84 -4.23 -19.26
CA GLN A 187 -4.60 -3.63 -20.58
C GLN A 187 -3.39 -2.68 -20.59
N THR A 188 -2.90 -2.24 -19.43
CA THR A 188 -1.83 -1.24 -19.32
C THR A 188 -0.60 -1.65 -20.15
N ARG A 189 -0.17 -2.91 -20.05
CA ARG A 189 1.02 -3.42 -20.75
C ARG A 189 0.92 -3.30 -22.26
N SER A 190 -0.22 -3.71 -22.83
CA SER A 190 -0.43 -3.71 -24.28
C SER A 190 -0.57 -2.29 -24.86
N THR A 191 -0.94 -1.32 -24.03
CA THR A 191 -1.23 0.05 -24.48
C THR A 191 0.00 0.97 -24.44
N ILE A 192 1.05 0.62 -23.68
CA ILE A 192 2.27 1.45 -23.57
C ILE A 192 2.92 1.80 -24.90
N PRO A 193 3.12 0.87 -25.85
CA PRO A 193 3.71 1.23 -27.15
C PRO A 193 2.86 2.25 -27.92
N GLU A 194 1.53 2.08 -27.92
CA GLU A 194 0.61 3.02 -28.57
C GLU A 194 0.63 4.40 -27.87
N ILE A 195 0.74 4.44 -26.53
CA ILE A 195 0.91 5.71 -25.79
C ILE A 195 2.19 6.42 -26.23
N ALA A 196 3.31 5.71 -26.33
CA ALA A 196 4.58 6.30 -26.74
C ALA A 196 4.52 6.88 -28.16
N GLU A 197 3.95 6.12 -29.10
CA GLU A 197 3.75 6.54 -30.49
C GLU A 197 2.86 7.77 -30.59
N GLU A 198 1.75 7.80 -29.84
CA GLU A 198 0.82 8.93 -29.86
C GLU A 198 1.41 10.20 -29.21
N ILE A 199 2.19 10.07 -28.12
CA ILE A 199 2.90 11.22 -27.53
C ILE A 199 3.90 11.79 -28.55
N ALA A 200 4.67 10.93 -29.24
CA ALA A 200 5.59 11.37 -30.28
C ALA A 200 4.84 12.10 -31.42
N ALA A 201 3.74 11.53 -31.91
CA ALA A 201 2.93 12.13 -32.96
C ALA A 201 2.36 13.51 -32.56
N ILE A 202 1.93 13.67 -31.30
CA ILE A 202 1.47 14.96 -30.76
C ILE A 202 2.62 15.95 -30.69
N ASN A 203 3.80 15.53 -30.23
CA ASN A 203 4.98 16.40 -30.17
C ASN A 203 5.41 16.87 -31.57
N ASP A 204 5.34 16.00 -32.58
CA ASP A 204 5.63 16.36 -33.97
C ASP A 204 4.61 17.35 -34.56
N ARG A 205 3.33 17.23 -34.19
CA ARG A 205 2.23 18.04 -34.73
C ARG A 205 2.00 19.36 -34.00
N CYS A 206 2.11 19.34 -32.68
CA CYS A 206 1.81 20.46 -31.79
C CYS A 206 3.07 21.18 -31.29
N GLY A 207 4.26 20.77 -31.77
CA GLY A 207 5.55 21.27 -31.30
C GLY A 207 6.05 20.49 -30.09
N THR A 208 7.36 20.27 -30.05
CA THR A 208 8.05 19.57 -28.98
C THR A 208 8.07 20.45 -27.72
N PRO A 209 7.58 19.97 -26.57
CA PRO A 209 7.65 20.70 -25.31
C PRO A 209 9.09 20.69 -24.75
N ASP A 210 9.38 21.58 -23.81
CA ASP A 210 10.64 21.57 -23.05
C ASP A 210 10.69 20.40 -22.06
N TYR A 211 9.53 19.96 -21.58
CA TYR A 211 9.39 18.87 -20.62
C TYR A 211 8.07 18.12 -20.81
N THR A 212 8.13 16.79 -20.82
CA THR A 212 6.95 15.92 -20.97
C THR A 212 6.70 15.10 -19.70
N ILE A 213 5.51 15.29 -19.13
CA ILE A 213 5.02 14.56 -17.96
C ILE A 213 3.94 13.57 -18.40
N LEU A 214 4.01 12.34 -17.92
CA LEU A 214 2.95 11.34 -18.08
C LEU A 214 2.50 10.86 -16.70
N MET A 215 1.21 11.00 -16.39
CA MET A 215 0.58 10.38 -15.22
C MET A 215 0.01 9.01 -15.58
N MET A 216 0.31 7.99 -14.79
CA MET A 216 -0.30 6.67 -14.88
C MET A 216 -0.56 6.08 -13.49
N HIS A 217 -1.46 5.11 -13.40
CA HIS A 217 -1.81 4.47 -12.14
C HIS A 217 -1.70 2.94 -12.30
N PHE A 218 -0.56 2.36 -11.89
CA PHE A 218 -0.30 0.91 -11.94
C PHE A 218 0.84 0.52 -10.98
N GLY A 219 0.94 -0.76 -10.67
CA GLY A 219 2.01 -1.33 -9.84
C GLY A 219 3.25 -1.75 -10.66
N MET A 220 4.44 -1.53 -10.13
CA MET A 220 5.69 -2.01 -10.75
C MET A 220 6.16 -3.32 -10.13
N GLU A 221 6.63 -4.24 -10.98
CA GLU A 221 7.17 -5.52 -10.53
C GLU A 221 8.35 -5.34 -9.55
N GLY A 222 8.39 -6.20 -8.53
CA GLY A 222 9.48 -6.23 -7.55
C GLY A 222 9.48 -5.09 -6.53
N VAL A 223 8.43 -4.25 -6.51
CA VAL A 223 8.23 -3.21 -5.49
C VAL A 223 7.58 -3.79 -4.23
N ILE A 224 6.59 -4.66 -4.39
CA ILE A 224 5.92 -5.39 -3.30
C ILE A 224 6.28 -6.87 -3.41
N SER A 225 6.38 -7.56 -2.27
CA SER A 225 6.76 -8.99 -2.19
C SER A 225 5.69 -9.95 -2.73
N THR A 226 4.44 -9.50 -2.84
CA THR A 226 3.33 -10.25 -3.41
C THR A 226 3.08 -9.72 -4.80
N SER A 227 3.29 -10.56 -5.82
CA SER A 227 3.01 -10.21 -7.21
C SER A 227 1.51 -10.04 -7.41
N ASP A 228 1.06 -8.80 -7.63
CA ASP A 228 -0.32 -8.51 -7.97
C ASP A 228 -0.57 -8.68 -9.47
N ILE A 229 -1.78 -9.09 -9.83
CA ILE A 229 -2.20 -9.24 -11.22
C ILE A 229 -2.26 -7.84 -11.85
N GLY A 230 -1.45 -7.59 -12.87
CA GLY A 230 -1.41 -6.31 -13.59
C GLY A 230 -0.18 -5.45 -13.32
N GLU A 231 0.81 -5.98 -12.58
CA GLU A 231 2.13 -5.37 -12.45
C GLU A 231 2.84 -5.21 -13.80
N LEU A 232 3.71 -4.19 -13.88
CA LEU A 232 4.56 -3.93 -15.04
C LEU A 232 6.04 -4.03 -14.70
N SER A 233 6.74 -4.89 -15.46
CA SER A 233 8.20 -4.87 -15.55
C SER A 233 8.73 -3.55 -16.09
N TYR A 234 9.91 -3.15 -15.63
CA TYR A 234 10.63 -1.98 -16.14
C TYR A 234 10.80 -2.02 -17.68
N ASN A 235 11.11 -3.19 -18.24
CA ASN A 235 11.28 -3.36 -19.68
C ASN A 235 10.03 -2.99 -20.49
N SER A 236 8.83 -3.14 -19.90
CA SER A 236 7.59 -2.78 -20.59
C SER A 236 7.42 -1.27 -20.73
N LEU A 237 8.14 -0.46 -19.93
CA LEU A 237 8.08 1.00 -19.93
C LEU A 237 9.13 1.65 -20.84
N LEU A 238 10.11 0.89 -21.34
CA LEU A 238 11.17 1.40 -22.22
C LEU A 238 10.66 2.22 -23.43
N PRO A 239 9.54 1.86 -24.10
CA PRO A 239 9.02 2.68 -25.19
C PRO A 239 8.71 4.13 -24.80
N LEU A 240 8.40 4.40 -23.52
CA LEU A 240 8.09 5.74 -23.03
C LEU A 240 9.35 6.57 -22.74
N ARG A 241 10.51 5.94 -22.56
CA ARG A 241 11.72 6.60 -22.06
C ARG A 241 12.21 7.74 -22.95
N ASP A 242 12.00 7.61 -24.26
CA ASP A 242 12.46 8.57 -25.27
C ASP A 242 11.49 9.74 -25.45
N VAL A 243 10.26 9.64 -24.92
CA VAL A 243 9.19 10.63 -25.14
C VAL A 243 8.62 11.21 -23.85
N VAL A 244 9.02 10.69 -22.69
CA VAL A 244 8.58 11.14 -21.36
C VAL A 244 9.80 11.44 -20.49
N ASP A 245 9.84 12.65 -19.93
CA ASP A 245 10.89 13.08 -19.01
C ASP A 245 10.55 12.72 -17.55
N TYR A 246 9.25 12.70 -17.21
CA TYR A 246 8.75 12.37 -15.88
C TYR A 246 7.49 11.50 -15.94
N LEU A 247 7.59 10.27 -15.44
CA LEU A 247 6.50 9.35 -15.25
C LEU A 247 6.02 9.41 -13.79
N ALA A 248 4.88 10.06 -13.60
CA ALA A 248 4.18 10.18 -12.32
C ALA A 248 3.29 8.96 -12.08
N LEU A 249 3.64 8.14 -11.09
CA LEU A 249 2.91 6.92 -10.74
C LEU A 249 2.17 7.01 -9.39
N GLY A 250 1.02 6.34 -9.31
CA GLY A 250 0.31 5.99 -8.06
C GLY A 250 0.11 4.48 -7.90
N HIS A 251 -0.97 4.05 -7.25
CA HIS A 251 -1.46 2.66 -7.08
C HIS A 251 -0.81 1.88 -5.94
N TYR A 252 0.52 1.87 -5.89
CA TYR A 252 1.23 1.29 -4.76
C TYR A 252 1.44 2.33 -3.69
N HIS A 253 0.93 2.06 -2.49
CA HIS A 253 0.96 2.98 -1.36
C HIS A 253 2.35 3.13 -0.69
N ILE A 254 3.42 2.71 -1.37
CA ILE A 254 4.79 2.79 -0.89
C ILE A 254 5.63 3.62 -1.86
N GLN A 255 6.51 4.44 -1.30
CA GLN A 255 7.40 5.29 -2.08
C GLN A 255 8.46 4.45 -2.83
N TYR A 256 8.68 4.79 -4.09
CA TYR A 256 9.83 4.32 -4.87
C TYR A 256 10.16 5.27 -6.04
N GLU A 257 11.38 5.13 -6.54
CA GLU A 257 11.87 5.79 -7.76
C GLU A 257 12.69 4.81 -8.60
N ARG A 258 12.72 5.00 -9.92
CA ARG A 258 13.56 4.21 -10.85
C ARG A 258 14.15 5.10 -11.93
N ASP A 259 15.46 4.97 -12.13
CA ASP A 259 16.24 5.56 -13.21
C ASP A 259 16.06 7.06 -13.44
N GLY A 260 15.66 7.81 -12.40
CA GLY A 260 15.53 9.27 -12.43
C GLY A 260 14.38 9.80 -13.29
N TRP A 261 13.46 8.95 -13.75
CA TRP A 261 12.30 9.37 -14.55
C TRP A 261 10.98 8.75 -14.10
N ILE A 262 11.01 7.67 -13.29
CA ILE A 262 9.81 7.04 -12.75
C ILE A 262 9.73 7.34 -11.26
N PHE A 263 8.60 7.93 -10.83
CA PHE A 263 8.42 8.37 -9.45
C PHE A 263 7.05 7.97 -8.94
N ASN A 264 7.01 7.25 -7.82
CA ASN A 264 5.80 6.94 -7.07
C ASN A 264 5.96 7.41 -5.62
N GLY A 265 5.11 8.35 -5.20
CA GLY A 265 5.16 8.91 -3.84
C GLY A 265 4.60 7.98 -2.77
N GLY A 266 3.83 6.96 -3.18
CA GLY A 266 2.96 6.21 -2.31
C GLY A 266 1.75 7.02 -1.88
N SER A 267 1.01 6.47 -0.91
CA SER A 267 -0.07 7.21 -0.27
C SER A 267 0.48 8.24 0.71
N CYS A 268 -0.27 9.33 0.90
CA CYS A 268 0.10 10.37 1.87
C CYS A 268 -0.28 10.02 3.32
N GLU A 269 -1.10 8.98 3.53
CA GLU A 269 -1.48 8.44 4.84
C GLU A 269 -1.53 6.89 4.76
N MET A 270 -1.35 6.21 5.89
CA MET A 270 -1.29 4.74 5.95
C MET A 270 -2.66 4.09 5.67
N ILE A 271 -2.76 3.35 4.58
CA ILE A 271 -3.99 2.67 4.16
C ILE A 271 -4.06 1.26 4.75
N SER A 272 -2.92 0.62 4.97
CA SER A 272 -2.83 -0.68 5.64
C SER A 272 -1.73 -0.69 6.69
N ILE A 273 -1.92 -1.44 7.77
CA ILE A 273 -0.91 -1.66 8.82
C ILE A 273 0.36 -2.33 8.28
N SER A 274 0.28 -3.01 7.13
CA SER A 274 1.45 -3.57 6.43
C SER A 274 2.40 -2.49 5.90
N GLU A 275 1.92 -1.25 5.75
CA GLU A 275 2.71 -0.09 5.30
C GLU A 275 3.43 0.60 6.46
N HIS A 276 3.46 -0.01 7.65
CA HIS A 276 4.21 0.49 8.80
C HIS A 276 5.69 0.75 8.45
N ASN A 277 6.24 1.87 8.94
CA ASN A 277 7.59 2.37 8.63
C ASN A 277 7.89 2.61 7.14
N LYS A 278 6.88 2.61 6.27
CA LYS A 278 7.05 3.05 4.88
C LYS A 278 6.92 4.57 4.81
N PRO A 279 7.81 5.27 4.10
CA PRO A 279 7.70 6.71 3.91
C PRO A 279 6.33 7.10 3.34
N LYS A 280 5.74 8.17 3.88
CA LYS A 280 4.48 8.76 3.42
C LYS A 280 4.73 10.18 2.97
N GLY A 281 4.29 10.53 1.77
CA GLY A 281 4.65 11.80 1.18
C GLY A 281 4.35 11.93 -0.30
N PHE A 282 5.05 12.86 -0.93
CA PHE A 282 4.86 13.27 -2.32
C PHE A 282 6.19 13.75 -2.91
N TYR A 283 6.25 13.99 -4.22
CA TYR A 283 7.43 14.60 -4.86
C TYR A 283 7.20 16.08 -5.13
N HIS A 284 8.21 16.89 -4.80
CA HIS A 284 8.35 18.26 -5.26
C HIS A 284 9.41 18.28 -6.36
N VAL A 285 9.04 18.76 -7.55
CA VAL A 285 9.92 18.77 -8.72
C VAL A 285 10.22 20.21 -9.09
N VAL A 286 11.50 20.54 -9.15
CA VAL A 286 12.00 21.85 -9.57
C VAL A 286 13.06 21.64 -10.64
N ASP A 287 12.87 22.21 -11.82
CA ASP A 287 13.77 22.09 -12.96
C ASP A 287 14.09 20.64 -13.33
N GLY A 288 13.06 19.79 -13.33
CA GLY A 288 13.16 18.36 -13.62
C GLY A 288 13.80 17.53 -12.49
N LYS A 289 14.26 18.16 -11.41
CA LYS A 289 14.81 17.47 -10.24
C LYS A 289 13.70 17.15 -9.23
N ALA A 290 13.36 15.87 -9.11
CA ALA A 290 12.41 15.39 -8.12
C ALA A 290 13.05 15.25 -6.73
N THR A 291 12.36 15.72 -5.71
CA THR A 291 12.72 15.56 -4.29
C THR A 291 11.52 15.06 -3.51
N PHE A 292 11.66 13.92 -2.85
CA PHE A 292 10.60 13.40 -1.99
C PHE A 292 10.43 14.26 -0.73
N ARG A 293 9.18 14.57 -0.38
CA ARG A 293 8.78 15.34 0.79
C ARG A 293 7.84 14.52 1.64
N SER A 294 8.19 14.35 2.91
CA SER A 294 7.38 13.58 3.85
C SER A 294 6.17 14.38 4.34
N VAL A 295 5.06 13.69 4.52
CA VAL A 295 3.84 14.20 5.15
C VAL A 295 3.77 13.63 6.57
N LYS A 296 3.27 14.42 7.53
CA LYS A 296 3.02 13.90 8.88
C LYS A 296 1.76 13.03 8.82
N SER A 297 1.94 11.72 8.96
CA SER A 297 0.85 10.73 9.12
C SER A 297 0.61 10.42 10.60
N ARG A 298 -0.54 9.81 10.92
CA ARG A 298 -0.80 9.35 12.31
C ARG A 298 0.32 8.38 12.76
N PRO A 299 0.86 8.53 13.99
CA PRO A 299 1.87 7.61 14.51
C PRO A 299 1.32 6.20 14.67
N VAL A 300 2.19 5.21 14.45
CA VAL A 300 1.88 3.80 14.61
C VAL A 300 3.00 3.16 15.42
N GLU A 301 2.65 2.50 16.51
CA GLU A 301 3.56 1.74 17.34
C GLU A 301 3.32 0.24 17.13
N ARG A 302 4.38 -0.51 16.82
CA ARG A 302 4.27 -1.95 16.55
C ARG A 302 5.19 -2.76 17.44
N PHE A 303 4.62 -3.77 18.08
CA PHE A 303 5.33 -4.64 19.01
C PHE A 303 5.26 -6.10 18.57
N GLY A 304 6.41 -6.72 18.38
CA GLY A 304 6.54 -8.17 18.28
C GLY A 304 7.00 -8.71 19.63
N ILE A 305 6.23 -9.61 20.24
CA ILE A 305 6.53 -10.17 21.55
C ILE A 305 6.65 -11.68 21.40
N ASP A 306 7.85 -12.20 21.67
CA ASP A 306 8.09 -13.63 21.78
C ASP A 306 7.46 -14.15 23.07
N VAL A 307 6.49 -15.04 22.94
CA VAL A 307 5.80 -15.67 24.08
C VAL A 307 6.41 -17.02 24.46
N SER A 308 7.42 -17.47 23.72
CA SER A 308 8.12 -18.73 24.00
C SER A 308 8.77 -18.68 25.38
N GLY A 309 8.45 -19.66 26.23
CA GLY A 309 8.97 -19.75 27.59
C GLY A 309 8.24 -18.89 28.63
N ILE A 310 7.16 -18.20 28.26
CA ILE A 310 6.28 -17.54 29.23
C ILE A 310 5.41 -18.62 29.91
N LEU A 311 5.63 -18.80 31.22
CA LEU A 311 5.06 -19.90 31.99
C LEU A 311 3.63 -19.65 32.47
N SER A 312 3.18 -18.40 32.53
CA SER A 312 1.85 -18.04 33.04
C SER A 312 1.25 -16.82 32.33
N LEU A 313 -0.07 -16.67 32.42
CA LEU A 313 -0.77 -15.47 31.95
C LEU A 313 -0.27 -14.19 32.65
N GLN A 314 0.08 -14.28 33.93
CA GLN A 314 0.58 -13.12 34.68
C GLN A 314 1.93 -12.65 34.14
N ASP A 315 2.81 -13.59 33.80
CA ASP A 315 4.10 -13.29 33.19
C ASP A 315 3.93 -12.72 31.78
N LEU A 316 2.97 -13.22 31.01
CA LEU A 316 2.62 -12.65 29.70
C LEU A 316 2.24 -11.17 29.80
N TYR A 317 1.29 -10.84 30.68
CA TYR A 317 0.84 -9.45 30.85
C TYR A 317 1.95 -8.55 31.40
N SER A 318 2.84 -9.09 32.24
CA SER A 318 3.99 -8.35 32.78
C SER A 318 5.05 -8.07 31.70
N SER A 319 5.34 -9.05 30.84
CA SER A 319 6.22 -8.86 29.67
C SER A 319 5.65 -7.82 28.70
N ILE A 320 4.36 -7.90 28.38
CA ILE A 320 3.69 -6.89 27.53
C ILE A 320 3.82 -5.49 28.14
N ARG A 321 3.56 -5.36 29.45
CA ARG A 321 3.70 -4.08 30.16
C ARG A 321 5.13 -3.54 30.06
N SER A 322 6.13 -4.36 30.34
CA SER A 322 7.55 -3.96 30.26
C SER A 322 7.94 -3.47 28.85
N VAL A 323 7.48 -4.17 27.81
CA VAL A 323 7.74 -3.78 26.41
C VAL A 323 7.09 -2.43 26.07
N VAL A 324 5.85 -2.21 26.51
CA VAL A 324 5.11 -0.96 26.26
C VAL A 324 5.70 0.21 27.06
N GLU A 325 6.10 -0.01 28.32
CA GLU A 325 6.76 1.00 29.17
C GLU A 325 8.14 1.42 28.65
N GLY A 326 8.82 0.54 27.91
CA GLY A 326 10.13 0.82 27.33
C GLY A 326 10.12 1.83 26.18
N VAL A 327 8.94 2.21 25.67
CA VAL A 327 8.82 3.20 24.59
C VAL A 327 8.71 4.61 25.19
N PRO A 328 9.61 5.54 24.84
CA PRO A 328 9.42 6.94 25.18
C PRO A 328 8.10 7.40 24.57
N ALA A 329 7.16 7.89 25.39
CA ALA A 329 5.88 8.45 24.91
C ALA A 329 6.16 9.35 23.70
N SER A 330 5.67 8.94 22.53
CA SER A 330 6.11 9.41 21.23
C SER A 330 5.96 10.94 21.14
N ARG A 331 7.05 11.69 21.38
CA ARG A 331 7.13 13.10 21.03
C ARG A 331 7.21 13.15 19.52
N GLY A 332 6.16 13.68 18.88
CA GLY A 332 6.03 13.80 17.43
C GLY A 332 7.37 14.17 16.78
N GLY A 333 7.78 13.37 15.79
CA GLY A 333 9.02 13.58 15.07
C GLY A 333 9.11 15.01 14.57
N ARG A 334 10.18 15.72 14.94
CA ARG A 334 10.54 16.97 14.29
C ARG A 334 10.84 16.66 12.82
N ALA A 335 10.01 17.17 11.93
CA ALA A 335 10.41 17.37 10.55
C ALA A 335 11.60 18.34 10.56
N GLU A 336 12.71 17.99 9.90
CA GLU A 336 13.89 18.85 9.82
C GLU A 336 13.72 20.06 8.91
N ASP A 337 12.59 20.19 8.20
CA ASP A 337 12.28 21.35 7.37
C ASP A 337 11.09 22.11 7.95
N GLY A 338 11.36 23.33 8.46
CA GLY A 338 10.49 24.19 9.27
C GLY A 338 9.20 24.68 8.63
N VAL A 339 8.27 23.77 8.33
CA VAL A 339 6.88 24.08 8.01
C VAL A 339 6.01 23.71 9.21
N ASP A 340 5.50 24.74 9.86
CA ASP A 340 4.50 24.63 10.94
C ASP A 340 3.15 24.23 10.32
N SER A 341 3.01 22.94 9.99
CA SER A 341 1.72 22.35 9.65
C SER A 341 0.96 22.09 10.96
N GLY A 342 -0.20 22.74 11.11
CA GLY A 342 -1.09 22.71 12.28
C GLY A 342 -1.74 21.35 12.59
N VAL A 343 -0.99 20.25 12.42
CA VAL A 343 -1.32 18.94 12.97
C VAL A 343 -0.83 18.91 14.41
N ASP A 344 -1.78 18.71 15.32
CA ASP A 344 -1.54 18.52 16.74
C ASP A 344 -0.45 17.45 16.94
N SER A 345 0.68 17.85 17.51
CA SER A 345 1.79 16.95 17.89
C SER A 345 1.41 15.91 18.96
N GLY A 346 0.10 15.77 19.25
CA GLY A 346 -0.52 14.86 20.21
C GLY A 346 -1.59 13.93 19.60
N ALA A 347 -1.57 13.66 18.29
CA ALA A 347 -2.47 12.66 17.71
C ALA A 347 -2.25 11.26 18.32
N GLU A 348 -3.31 10.68 18.88
CA GLU A 348 -3.30 9.37 19.53
C GLU A 348 -2.79 8.26 18.56
N PRO A 349 -1.80 7.44 18.95
CA PRO A 349 -1.19 6.48 18.04
C PRO A 349 -2.10 5.26 17.77
N LEU A 350 -1.86 4.60 16.63
CA LEU A 350 -2.37 3.25 16.39
C LEU A 350 -1.35 2.25 16.94
N VAL A 351 -1.80 1.22 17.66
CA VAL A 351 -0.91 0.21 18.24
C VAL A 351 -1.21 -1.16 17.65
N ASP A 352 -0.19 -1.85 17.11
CA ASP A 352 -0.29 -3.23 16.61
C ASP A 352 0.63 -4.15 17.44
N ILE A 353 0.04 -5.06 18.21
CA ILE A 353 0.77 -6.07 19.00
C ILE A 353 0.65 -7.41 18.31
N SER A 354 1.78 -8.08 18.09
CA SER A 354 1.87 -9.43 17.57
C SER A 354 2.58 -10.32 18.58
N LEU A 355 1.84 -11.27 19.16
CA LEU A 355 2.38 -12.35 19.99
C LEU A 355 2.78 -13.51 19.08
N HIS A 356 4.01 -14.00 19.20
CA HIS A 356 4.54 -15.11 18.38
C HIS A 356 5.37 -16.08 19.22
N GLY A 357 5.44 -17.35 18.82
CA GLY A 357 6.14 -18.40 19.56
C GLY A 357 5.20 -19.38 20.26
N ASP A 358 5.73 -20.26 21.11
CA ASP A 358 4.93 -21.34 21.70
C ASP A 358 4.27 -20.88 23.02
N LEU A 359 2.94 -20.97 23.07
CA LEU A 359 2.18 -20.70 24.29
C LEU A 359 2.16 -21.97 25.16
N LEU A 360 2.52 -21.83 26.43
CA LEU A 360 2.44 -22.92 27.42
C LEU A 360 1.07 -23.01 28.10
N PHE A 361 0.09 -22.27 27.60
CA PHE A 361 -1.29 -22.24 28.07
C PHE A 361 -2.25 -22.04 26.88
N PRO A 362 -3.54 -22.40 27.04
CA PRO A 362 -4.51 -22.23 25.96
C PRO A 362 -4.60 -20.80 25.46
N ARG A 363 -4.65 -20.63 24.13
CA ARG A 363 -4.82 -19.32 23.49
C ARG A 363 -6.10 -18.60 23.94
N THR A 364 -7.15 -19.35 24.26
CA THR A 364 -8.43 -18.83 24.77
C THR A 364 -8.31 -18.07 26.07
N ASP A 365 -7.27 -18.36 26.86
CA ASP A 365 -7.09 -17.77 28.19
C ASP A 365 -6.40 -16.39 28.12
N VAL A 366 -5.87 -16.05 26.95
CA VAL A 366 -5.28 -14.73 26.68
C VAL A 366 -6.41 -13.70 26.50
N SER A 367 -6.62 -12.88 27.52
CA SER A 367 -7.59 -11.78 27.48
C SER A 367 -7.05 -10.61 26.65
N VAL A 368 -7.61 -10.44 25.46
CA VAL A 368 -7.32 -9.30 24.58
C VAL A 368 -7.69 -7.98 25.25
N GLU A 369 -8.79 -7.95 26.01
CA GLU A 369 -9.23 -6.76 26.77
C GLU A 369 -8.20 -6.32 27.80
N LYS A 370 -7.57 -7.27 28.50
CA LYS A 370 -6.51 -6.97 29.47
C LYS A 370 -5.26 -6.43 28.79
N ILE A 371 -4.88 -6.98 27.64
CA ILE A 371 -3.77 -6.45 26.82
C ILE A 371 -4.09 -5.02 26.39
N ARG A 372 -5.29 -4.77 25.85
CA ARG A 372 -5.73 -3.42 25.48
C ARG A 372 -5.70 -2.44 26.66
N GLY A 373 -6.10 -2.89 27.85
CA GLY A 373 -6.01 -2.09 29.07
C GLY A 373 -4.58 -1.66 29.40
N ILE A 374 -3.63 -2.61 29.38
CA ILE A 374 -2.21 -2.33 29.64
C ILE A 374 -1.64 -1.31 28.64
N VAL A 375 -1.96 -1.46 27.36
CA VAL A 375 -1.53 -0.51 26.32
C VAL A 375 -2.15 0.86 26.53
N SER A 376 -3.44 0.91 26.89
CA SER A 376 -4.17 2.16 27.10
C SER A 376 -3.67 2.94 28.30
N GLU A 377 -3.22 2.26 29.36
CA GLU A 377 -2.60 2.89 30.54
C GLU A 377 -1.33 3.69 30.21
N HIS A 378 -0.60 3.31 29.15
CA HIS A 378 0.75 3.85 28.87
C HIS A 378 0.84 4.70 27.60
N LEU A 379 0.12 4.32 26.53
CA LEU A 379 0.29 4.94 25.21
C LEU A 379 -0.88 5.83 24.77
N ASN A 380 -1.99 5.86 25.52
CA ASN A 380 -3.26 6.51 25.13
C ASN A 380 -3.58 6.33 23.62
N PRO A 381 -3.72 5.08 23.15
CA PRO A 381 -3.83 4.79 21.74
C PRO A 381 -5.24 5.07 21.22
N LEU A 382 -5.34 5.50 19.96
CA LEU A 382 -6.61 5.61 19.25
C LEU A 382 -7.21 4.22 18.99
N TRP A 383 -6.35 3.24 18.72
CA TRP A 383 -6.75 1.90 18.35
C TRP A 383 -5.66 0.88 18.70
N VAL A 384 -6.07 -0.31 19.13
CA VAL A 384 -5.16 -1.40 19.49
C VAL A 384 -5.58 -2.68 18.78
N ASN A 385 -4.66 -3.20 17.96
CA ASN A 385 -4.73 -4.53 17.39
C ASN A 385 -3.91 -5.51 18.21
N VAL A 386 -4.45 -6.70 18.43
CA VAL A 386 -3.70 -7.80 19.07
C VAL A 386 -3.84 -9.03 18.19
N LYS A 387 -2.70 -9.54 17.73
CA LYS A 387 -2.60 -10.76 16.92
C LYS A 387 -1.82 -11.81 17.69
N ILE A 388 -2.26 -13.05 17.59
CA ILE A 388 -1.56 -14.23 18.09
C ILE A 388 -1.23 -15.08 16.86
N LEU A 389 0.05 -15.20 16.53
CA LEU A 389 0.55 -15.76 15.28
C LEU A 389 1.48 -16.94 15.57
N ASN A 390 1.41 -17.99 14.74
CA ASN A 390 2.34 -19.13 14.77
C ASN A 390 2.52 -19.77 16.16
N THR A 391 1.44 -19.92 16.92
CA THR A 391 1.46 -20.59 18.22
C THR A 391 1.05 -22.06 18.03
N MET A 392 1.89 -23.01 18.44
CA MET A 392 1.40 -24.37 18.71
C MET A 392 0.63 -24.34 20.03
N GLU A 393 -0.58 -24.87 20.05
CA GLU A 393 -1.30 -25.08 21.32
C GLU A 393 -0.68 -26.28 22.05
N PRO A 394 -0.61 -26.26 23.39
CA PRO A 394 -0.20 -27.44 24.11
C PRO A 394 -1.18 -28.57 23.79
N ALA A 395 -0.66 -29.71 23.32
CA ALA A 395 -1.44 -30.94 23.17
C ALA A 395 -2.25 -31.14 24.45
N SER A 396 -3.57 -31.20 24.34
CA SER A 396 -4.42 -31.50 25.48
C SER A 396 -4.09 -32.92 25.93
N VAL A 397 -3.25 -33.04 26.96
CA VAL A 397 -3.14 -34.30 27.70
C VAL A 397 -4.47 -34.44 28.43
N ASP A 398 -5.39 -35.19 27.81
CA ASP A 398 -6.62 -35.64 28.47
C ASP A 398 -6.15 -36.30 29.77
N ASP A 399 -6.56 -35.76 30.92
CA ASP A 399 -6.13 -36.17 32.27
C ASP A 399 -6.80 -37.51 32.64
N ARG A 400 -6.71 -38.49 31.73
CA ARG A 400 -7.12 -39.87 31.95
C ARG A 400 -5.98 -40.55 32.67
N SER A 401 -6.15 -40.71 33.97
CA SER A 401 -5.25 -41.37 34.92
C SER A 401 -4.92 -42.85 34.61
N ASP A 402 -5.25 -43.37 33.42
CA ASP A 402 -5.05 -44.77 33.01
C ASP A 402 -4.28 -44.93 31.69
N VAL A 403 -3.76 -43.86 31.07
CA VAL A 403 -3.05 -43.98 29.79
C VAL A 403 -1.58 -44.34 30.02
N SER A 404 -1.15 -45.46 29.45
CA SER A 404 0.23 -45.94 29.57
C SER A 404 1.20 -45.03 28.81
N ARG A 405 2.44 -44.92 29.29
CA ARG A 405 3.49 -44.08 28.66
C ARG A 405 3.66 -44.33 27.14
N PRO A 406 3.56 -45.57 26.62
CA PRO A 406 3.58 -45.83 25.17
C PRO A 406 2.39 -45.26 24.39
N GLU A 407 1.21 -45.17 25.01
CA GLU A 407 0.00 -44.62 24.37
C GLU A 407 0.07 -43.09 24.29
N ILE A 408 0.59 -42.43 25.34
CA ILE A 408 0.86 -40.98 25.32
C ILE A 408 1.93 -40.65 24.27
N GLU A 409 2.98 -41.47 24.20
CA GLU A 409 4.03 -41.28 23.20
C GLU A 409 3.47 -41.38 21.78
N ARG A 410 2.62 -42.38 21.52
CA ARG A 410 1.98 -42.54 20.22
C ARG A 410 1.08 -41.36 19.89
N SER A 411 0.25 -40.89 20.82
CA SER A 411 -0.68 -39.78 20.57
C SER A 411 0.04 -38.48 20.25
N VAL A 412 1.15 -38.19 20.95
CA VAL A 412 1.99 -37.01 20.69
C VAL A 412 2.61 -37.08 19.28
N ILE A 413 3.16 -38.24 18.90
CA ILE A 413 3.77 -38.41 17.57
C ILE A 413 2.70 -38.33 16.47
N GLU A 414 1.51 -38.92 16.69
CA GLU A 414 0.38 -38.80 15.77
C GLU A 414 -0.02 -37.33 15.55
N GLU A 415 -0.09 -36.53 16.61
CA GLU A 415 -0.42 -35.11 16.53
C GLU A 415 0.65 -34.32 15.75
N MET A 416 1.94 -34.58 16.01
CA MET A 416 3.03 -33.97 15.25
C MET A 416 2.96 -34.31 13.76
N VAL A 417 2.62 -35.56 13.40
CA VAL A 417 2.52 -35.99 11.99
C VAL A 417 1.28 -35.39 11.30
N ARG A 418 0.16 -35.21 12.00
CA ARG A 418 -1.05 -34.54 11.46
C ARG A 418 -0.78 -33.13 10.94
N GLY A 419 0.16 -32.41 11.55
CA GLY A 419 0.59 -31.06 11.15
C GLY A 419 1.49 -31.01 9.91
N THR A 420 1.88 -32.16 9.34
CA THR A 420 2.82 -32.24 8.21
C THR A 420 2.16 -32.67 6.90
N GLN A 421 2.93 -32.65 5.81
CA GLN A 421 2.52 -33.16 4.50
C GLN A 421 2.24 -34.68 4.48
N HIS A 422 2.66 -35.43 5.50
CA HIS A 422 2.57 -36.89 5.56
C HIS A 422 1.30 -37.42 6.25
N ARG A 423 0.28 -36.57 6.45
CA ARG A 423 -0.98 -36.93 7.14
C ARG A 423 -1.70 -38.16 6.56
N THR A 424 -1.51 -38.46 5.27
CA THR A 424 -2.14 -39.60 4.57
C THR A 424 -1.53 -40.94 4.94
N HIS A 425 -0.29 -40.95 5.45
CA HIS A 425 0.44 -42.13 5.93
C HIS A 425 0.70 -42.04 7.43
N LEU A 426 -0.28 -41.52 8.18
CA LEU A 426 -0.16 -41.20 9.60
C LEU A 426 0.41 -42.38 10.41
N ASN A 427 -0.24 -43.54 10.33
CA ASN A 427 0.13 -44.72 11.13
C ASN A 427 1.52 -45.23 10.73
N ASP A 428 1.82 -45.29 9.44
CA ASP A 428 3.09 -45.80 8.92
C ASP A 428 4.27 -44.95 9.40
N VAL A 429 4.11 -43.62 9.38
CA VAL A 429 5.13 -42.67 9.83
C VAL A 429 5.28 -42.73 11.35
N VAL A 430 4.18 -42.78 12.10
CA VAL A 430 4.21 -42.87 13.56
C VAL A 430 4.89 -44.17 14.02
N ASP A 431 4.53 -45.30 13.43
CA ASP A 431 5.11 -46.60 13.76
C ASP A 431 6.60 -46.65 13.42
N THR A 432 7.00 -46.09 12.27
CA THR A 432 8.41 -45.99 11.87
C THR A 432 9.23 -45.15 12.85
N VAL A 433 8.69 -44.02 13.33
CA VAL A 433 9.38 -43.14 14.29
C VAL A 433 9.53 -43.84 15.65
N ILE A 434 8.49 -44.55 16.10
CA ILE A 434 8.54 -45.32 17.35
C ILE A 434 9.55 -46.48 17.24
N GLU A 435 9.56 -47.23 16.13
CA GLU A 435 10.51 -48.32 15.88
C GLU A 435 11.95 -47.80 15.85
N ALA A 436 12.22 -46.71 15.13
CA ALA A 436 13.54 -46.11 15.05
C ALA A 436 14.05 -45.63 16.41
N LYS A 437 13.18 -45.05 17.24
CA LYS A 437 13.51 -44.69 18.62
C LYS A 437 13.83 -45.93 19.45
N GLN A 438 13.04 -46.99 19.37
CA GLN A 438 13.30 -48.23 20.12
C GLN A 438 14.66 -48.84 19.75
N LEU A 439 14.98 -48.88 18.45
CA LEU A 439 16.28 -49.37 17.97
C LEU A 439 17.45 -48.49 18.47
N ALA A 440 17.26 -47.17 18.52
CA ALA A 440 18.25 -46.26 19.08
C ALA A 440 18.46 -46.48 20.59
N VAL A 441 17.37 -46.72 21.34
CA VAL A 441 17.41 -46.98 22.79
C VAL A 441 18.08 -48.33 23.11
N THR A 442 17.92 -49.33 22.25
CA THR A 442 18.59 -50.63 22.39
C THR A 442 20.07 -50.62 21.97
N GLY A 443 20.60 -49.47 21.53
CA GLY A 443 22.00 -49.32 21.13
C GLY A 443 22.33 -49.94 19.77
N THR A 444 21.34 -50.07 18.89
CA THR A 444 21.52 -50.58 17.53
C THR A 444 22.41 -49.63 16.72
N ASP A 445 23.21 -50.19 15.81
CA ASP A 445 24.11 -49.42 14.95
C ASP A 445 23.33 -48.33 14.17
N PRO A 446 23.78 -47.05 14.21
CA PRO A 446 23.09 -45.95 13.54
C PRO A 446 22.87 -46.15 12.03
N GLN A 447 23.76 -46.90 11.36
CA GLN A 447 23.67 -47.18 9.94
C GLN A 447 22.43 -48.04 9.62
N ILE A 448 22.13 -49.02 10.50
CA ILE A 448 20.97 -49.91 10.37
C ILE A 448 19.66 -49.14 10.61
N ILE A 449 19.66 -48.21 11.57
CA ILE A 449 18.50 -47.34 11.84
C ILE A 449 18.23 -46.44 10.62
N LEU A 450 19.29 -45.91 9.99
CA LEU A 450 19.19 -45.03 8.84
C LEU A 450 18.65 -45.78 7.60
N GLU A 451 19.16 -46.99 7.32
CA GLU A 451 18.66 -47.85 6.23
C GLU A 451 17.18 -48.19 6.42
N ARG A 452 16.75 -48.44 7.67
CA ARG A 452 15.36 -48.74 8.01
C ARG A 452 14.44 -47.53 7.77
N LEU A 453 14.87 -46.35 8.20
CA LEU A 453 14.13 -45.10 7.99
C LEU A 453 14.02 -44.74 6.50
N GLN A 454 15.08 -44.96 5.72
CA GLN A 454 15.09 -44.75 4.27
C GLN A 454 14.10 -45.69 3.56
N GLY A 455 14.11 -46.99 3.91
CA GLY A 455 13.17 -47.96 3.34
C GLY A 455 11.69 -47.62 3.60
N SER A 456 11.36 -47.17 4.81
CA SER A 456 9.99 -46.71 5.12
C SER A 456 9.63 -45.40 4.40
N PHE A 457 10.60 -44.49 4.24
CA PHE A 457 10.39 -43.23 3.53
C PHE A 457 10.10 -43.45 2.03
N ASP A 458 10.75 -44.44 1.40
CA ASP A 458 10.51 -44.80 0.00
C ASP A 458 9.11 -45.38 -0.23
N VAL A 459 8.55 -46.10 0.75
CA VAL A 459 7.17 -46.63 0.71
C VAL A 459 6.15 -45.48 0.82
N VAL A 460 6.38 -44.55 1.76
CA VAL A 460 5.52 -43.36 1.96
C VAL A 460 5.62 -42.38 0.77
N SER A 461 6.77 -42.32 0.09
CA SER A 461 7.00 -41.45 -1.07
C SER A 461 6.57 -42.09 -2.40
N GLY A 462 6.62 -43.42 -2.51
CA GLY A 462 6.24 -44.20 -3.69
C GLY A 462 4.73 -44.33 -3.91
N GLY A 463 3.93 -44.25 -2.83
CA GLY A 463 2.45 -44.26 -2.89
C GLY A 463 1.82 -43.11 -3.68
N ASN A 464 2.60 -42.09 -4.06
CA ASN A 464 2.16 -40.97 -4.90
C ASN A 464 2.27 -41.24 -6.41
N ARG A 465 2.70 -42.44 -6.86
CA ARG A 465 2.89 -42.74 -8.30
C ARG A 465 2.07 -43.88 -8.90
N GLU A 466 1.30 -44.67 -8.15
CA GLU A 466 0.49 -45.75 -8.74
C GLU A 466 -0.95 -45.77 -8.20
N GLN A 467 -1.84 -45.00 -8.84
CA GLN A 467 -3.24 -45.40 -8.98
C GLN A 467 -3.39 -46.17 -10.31
N ALA A 468 -2.99 -47.44 -10.30
CA ALA A 468 -3.47 -48.44 -11.24
C ALA A 468 -3.16 -49.84 -10.69
N GLY A 469 -4.20 -50.57 -10.25
CA GLY A 469 -4.13 -52.02 -10.11
C GLY A 469 -4.08 -52.54 -8.67
N GLN A 470 -5.22 -53.05 -8.23
CA GLN A 470 -5.38 -54.07 -7.20
C GLN A 470 -4.27 -55.15 -7.29
N THR A 471 -3.52 -55.38 -6.21
CA THR A 471 -2.97 -56.70 -5.84
C THR A 471 -2.65 -56.71 -4.34
N ASP A 472 -3.09 -57.75 -3.65
CA ASP A 472 -2.82 -58.03 -2.24
C ASP A 472 -1.31 -58.09 -1.97
N LEU A 473 -0.85 -57.50 -0.86
CA LEU A 473 0.50 -57.72 -0.35
C LEU A 473 0.51 -58.85 0.72
N PRO A 474 1.52 -59.73 0.70
CA PRO A 474 1.57 -60.95 1.49
C PRO A 474 2.15 -60.69 2.89
N PHE A 475 1.98 -61.70 3.76
CA PHE A 475 2.65 -61.98 5.05
C PHE A 475 1.69 -62.12 6.24
N GLY A 476 0.99 -63.26 6.24
CA GLY A 476 0.51 -63.92 7.45
C GLY A 476 1.58 -64.86 8.03
N ARG A 477 1.75 -64.72 9.36
CA ARG A 477 2.45 -65.51 10.39
C ARG A 477 2.99 -66.93 10.10
N GLY A 478 4.15 -67.21 10.71
CA GLY A 478 4.53 -68.49 11.31
C GLY A 478 5.76 -68.26 12.23
N GLY A 479 5.97 -68.87 13.39
CA GLY A 479 5.24 -69.83 14.21
C GLY A 479 6.16 -70.09 15.43
N ALA A 480 5.59 -70.27 16.62
CA ALA A 480 6.31 -70.80 17.77
C ALA A 480 5.37 -71.69 18.56
N ASP A 481 5.71 -72.97 18.45
CA ASP A 481 5.18 -74.15 19.12
C ASP A 481 5.15 -74.00 20.65
N ARG A 482 4.07 -74.49 21.29
CA ARG A 482 4.05 -75.01 22.67
C ARG A 482 2.72 -75.71 22.96
N THR A 483 2.77 -77.03 22.77
CA THR A 483 2.11 -78.11 23.52
C THR A 483 1.30 -77.72 24.77
N GLY A 484 0.12 -78.31 24.91
CA GLY A 484 -0.55 -78.47 26.20
C GLY A 484 -1.99 -78.92 26.06
N ASP A 485 -2.20 -80.24 26.11
CA ASP A 485 -3.48 -80.95 26.30
C ASP A 485 -4.39 -80.29 27.34
N ALA A 486 -5.69 -80.28 27.08
CA ALA A 486 -6.64 -81.16 27.78
C ALA A 486 -8.08 -80.84 27.35
N ASP A 487 -8.77 -81.91 26.94
CA ASP A 487 -10.20 -82.04 26.78
C ASP A 487 -11.01 -81.57 28.02
N VAL A 488 -12.25 -81.16 27.79
CA VAL A 488 -13.49 -81.82 28.26
C VAL A 488 -14.60 -80.77 28.49
N ASP A 489 -15.69 -81.00 27.75
CA ASP A 489 -17.10 -80.60 27.88
C ASP A 489 -17.55 -79.14 27.67
#